data_AF-A0A519TL48-F1
#
_entry.id   AF-A0A519TL48-F1
#
_cell.length_a   1.000
_cell.length_b   1.000
_cell.length_c   1.000
_cell.angle_alpha   90.00
_cell.angle_beta   90.00
_cell.angle_gamma   90.00
#
_symmetry.space_group_name_H-M   'P 1'
#
loop_
_entity.id
_entity.type
_entity.pdbx_description
1 polymer ?
#
loop_
_entity_poly.entity_id
_entity_poly.type
_entity_poly.pdbx_seq_one_letter_code
_entity_poly.pdbx_strand_id
1 'polypeptide(L)'
;MANTNNPLRTVNVTRYVTPLREGGSMPAIAEADDGFLYVLKFRGAGQGHKALISEIIGGEIARILGLKVPELVLANLDEAFGRTEPDEEIQDLLKASVGLNLALHYLSGAITYDPTVTKIEQLLASQIVWLDCLLTNMDRTPRNTNMLFWHKELWLIDHGASLYFHHSWQNWEEQAKRPFMLVKDHVLLPQAEFLTEVDESFKTILTPSLIQDVLNIIPDEWLNEDIFKSSQAQREAYALFLNTRIANSAIFVKEAQNAKEAII
;
A
#
# COMPACT_ATOMS: atom_id res chain seq x y z
N MET A 1 -10.31 0.47 19.90
CA MET A 1 -8.84 0.47 19.86
C MET A 1 -8.43 -0.81 19.14
N ALA A 2 -7.95 -0.70 17.91
CA ALA A 2 -7.42 -1.87 17.20
C ALA A 2 -6.12 -2.30 17.91
N ASN A 3 -6.03 -3.58 18.28
CA ASN A 3 -4.79 -4.15 18.81
C ASN A 3 -3.76 -4.17 17.68
N THR A 4 -2.83 -3.22 17.65
CA THR A 4 -1.73 -3.13 16.67
C THR A 4 -0.55 -4.05 16.97
N ASN A 5 -0.71 -4.96 17.95
CA ASN A 5 0.34 -5.83 18.45
C ASN A 5 0.29 -7.27 17.89
N ASN A 6 -0.51 -7.51 16.85
CA ASN A 6 -0.57 -8.83 16.24
C ASN A 6 0.19 -8.83 14.90
N PRO A 7 1.24 -9.63 14.73
CA PRO A 7 1.87 -9.80 13.43
C PRO A 7 0.83 -10.29 12.41
N LEU A 8 1.02 -9.94 11.14
CA LEU A 8 0.16 -10.46 10.07
C LEU A 8 0.12 -11.98 10.16
N ARG A 9 -1.07 -12.55 9.93
CA ARG A 9 -1.21 -13.99 9.80
C ARG A 9 -0.34 -14.49 8.65
N THR A 10 0.26 -15.66 8.85
CA THR A 10 0.91 -16.40 7.77
C THR A 10 0.00 -17.52 7.30
N VAL A 11 -0.17 -17.65 6.00
CA VAL A 11 -0.95 -18.71 5.35
C VAL A 11 -0.08 -19.45 4.34
N ASN A 12 -0.37 -20.72 4.09
CA ASN A 12 0.30 -21.48 3.04
C ASN A 12 -0.56 -21.49 1.79
N VAL A 13 0.00 -21.08 0.67
CA VAL A 13 -0.74 -21.07 -0.60
C VAL A 13 -0.88 -22.52 -1.09
N THR A 14 -2.12 -22.97 -1.28
CA THR A 14 -2.46 -24.36 -1.63
C THR A 14 -2.82 -24.53 -3.10
N ARG A 15 -3.38 -23.49 -3.75
CA ARG A 15 -3.83 -23.58 -5.14
C ARG A 15 -3.75 -22.26 -5.89
N TYR A 16 -3.14 -22.29 -7.07
CA TYR A 16 -3.18 -21.19 -8.05
C TYR A 16 -4.54 -21.23 -8.76
N VAL A 17 -5.32 -20.15 -8.69
CA VAL A 17 -6.67 -20.11 -9.28
C VAL A 17 -6.65 -19.44 -10.64
N THR A 18 -6.21 -18.18 -10.70
CA THR A 18 -6.11 -17.45 -11.97
C THR A 18 -5.16 -16.25 -11.85
N PRO A 19 -4.37 -15.95 -12.90
CA PRO A 19 -3.67 -14.66 -12.97
C PRO A 19 -4.68 -13.51 -13.09
N LEU A 20 -4.35 -12.39 -12.47
CA LEU A 20 -4.93 -11.08 -12.74
C LEU A 20 -3.93 -10.34 -13.64
N ARG A 21 -4.29 -10.18 -14.91
CA ARG A 21 -3.41 -9.58 -15.93
C ARG A 21 -3.37 -8.06 -15.81
N GLU A 22 -2.88 -7.59 -14.67
CA GLU A 22 -2.77 -6.17 -14.32
C GLU A 22 -1.30 -5.74 -14.35
N GLY A 23 -0.92 -5.00 -15.39
CA GLY A 23 0.40 -4.36 -15.49
C GLY A 23 1.59 -5.31 -15.32
N GLY A 24 2.71 -4.78 -14.82
CA GLY A 24 3.96 -5.53 -14.64
C GLY A 24 4.10 -6.27 -13.30
N SER A 25 3.11 -6.20 -12.41
CA SER A 25 3.13 -6.91 -11.12
C SER A 25 2.46 -8.28 -11.17
N MET A 26 1.61 -8.53 -12.17
CA MET A 26 0.96 -9.82 -12.48
C MET A 26 0.46 -10.57 -11.23
N PRO A 27 -0.38 -9.95 -10.38
CA PRO A 27 -0.92 -10.63 -9.20
C PRO A 27 -1.80 -11.81 -9.61
N ALA A 28 -2.14 -12.67 -8.66
CA ALA A 28 -3.00 -13.82 -8.93
C ALA A 28 -4.00 -14.08 -7.80
N ILE A 29 -5.16 -14.64 -8.16
CA ILE A 29 -6.04 -15.23 -7.17
C ILE A 29 -5.48 -16.60 -6.79
N ALA A 30 -5.31 -16.83 -5.50
CA ALA A 30 -4.86 -18.09 -4.95
C ALA A 30 -5.70 -18.50 -3.73
N GLU A 31 -5.83 -19.80 -3.50
CA GLU A 31 -6.41 -20.36 -2.29
C GLU A 31 -5.29 -20.70 -1.30
N ALA A 32 -5.58 -20.53 0.00
CA ALA A 32 -4.67 -20.89 1.07
C ALA A 32 -5.21 -22.04 1.96
N ASP A 33 -4.39 -22.49 2.89
CA ASP A 33 -4.67 -23.61 3.81
C ASP A 33 -5.79 -23.34 4.83
N ASP A 34 -6.20 -22.09 4.98
CA ASP A 34 -7.37 -21.68 5.76
C ASP A 34 -8.69 -21.69 4.98
N GLY A 35 -8.65 -22.02 3.70
CA GLY A 35 -9.82 -22.13 2.82
C GLY A 35 -10.33 -20.79 2.26
N PHE A 36 -9.60 -19.69 2.45
CA PHE A 36 -9.93 -18.40 1.84
C PHE A 36 -9.21 -18.17 0.51
N LEU A 37 -9.76 -17.24 -0.27
CA LEU A 37 -9.15 -16.74 -1.50
C LEU A 37 -8.42 -15.43 -1.22
N TYR A 38 -7.26 -15.28 -1.85
CA TYR A 38 -6.40 -14.13 -1.72
C TYR A 38 -5.96 -13.61 -3.08
N VAL A 39 -5.77 -12.29 -3.19
CA VAL A 39 -4.97 -11.66 -4.24
C VAL A 39 -3.51 -11.71 -3.78
N LEU A 40 -2.74 -12.62 -4.37
CA LEU A 40 -1.33 -12.84 -4.09
C LEU A 40 -0.48 -11.83 -4.86
N LYS A 41 0.40 -11.14 -4.14
CA LYS A 41 1.43 -10.24 -4.67
C LYS A 41 2.79 -10.92 -4.57
N PHE A 42 3.39 -11.15 -5.73
CA PHE A 42 4.62 -11.91 -5.86
C PHE A 42 5.86 -11.07 -5.54
N ARG A 43 6.72 -11.58 -4.66
CA ARG A 43 8.00 -10.94 -4.32
C ARG A 43 8.97 -10.91 -5.49
N GLY A 44 8.86 -11.87 -6.41
CA GLY A 44 9.70 -11.99 -7.62
C GLY A 44 9.25 -11.08 -8.76
N ALA A 45 8.18 -10.29 -8.60
CA ALA A 45 7.75 -9.32 -9.60
C ALA A 45 8.81 -8.23 -9.82
N GLY A 46 8.74 -7.52 -10.96
CA GLY A 46 9.77 -6.53 -11.33
C GLY A 46 9.99 -5.40 -10.31
N GLN A 47 8.97 -5.04 -9.52
CA GLN A 47 9.07 -4.05 -8.43
C GLN A 47 9.61 -4.65 -7.12
N GLY A 48 9.71 -5.98 -7.03
CA GLY A 48 10.33 -6.73 -5.95
C GLY A 48 9.69 -6.54 -4.58
N HIS A 49 10.47 -6.82 -3.54
CA HIS A 49 10.07 -6.67 -2.14
C HIS A 49 9.67 -5.24 -1.76
N LYS A 50 10.16 -4.21 -2.48
CA LYS A 50 9.82 -2.80 -2.23
C LYS A 50 8.32 -2.55 -2.35
N ALA A 51 7.67 -3.08 -3.39
CA ALA A 51 6.22 -2.96 -3.53
C ALA A 51 5.47 -3.66 -2.39
N LEU A 52 5.96 -4.82 -1.91
CA LEU A 52 5.37 -5.52 -0.77
C LEU A 52 5.53 -4.74 0.54
N ILE A 53 6.69 -4.10 0.73
CA ILE A 53 6.95 -3.19 1.86
C ILE A 53 5.98 -2.01 1.82
N SER A 54 5.82 -1.36 0.66
CA SER A 54 4.86 -0.26 0.49
C SER A 54 3.42 -0.69 0.75
N GLU A 55 3.05 -1.90 0.34
CA GLU A 55 1.73 -2.46 0.61
C GLU A 55 1.48 -2.67 2.11
N ILE A 56 2.44 -3.23 2.84
CA ILE A 56 2.34 -3.38 4.31
C ILE A 56 2.23 -2.00 4.97
N ILE A 57 3.14 -1.08 4.66
CA ILE A 57 3.15 0.25 5.30
C ILE A 57 1.85 1.00 4.99
N GLY A 58 1.43 1.04 3.72
CA GLY A 58 0.24 1.75 3.30
C GLY A 58 -1.04 1.14 3.86
N GLY A 59 -1.19 -0.18 3.75
CA GLY A 59 -2.37 -0.90 4.22
C GLY A 59 -2.55 -0.83 5.74
N GLU A 60 -1.48 -1.00 6.51
CA GLU A 60 -1.57 -0.96 7.98
C GLU A 60 -1.72 0.46 8.52
N ILE A 61 -1.08 1.47 7.92
CA ILE A 61 -1.36 2.87 8.27
C ILE A 61 -2.81 3.22 7.95
N ALA A 62 -3.32 2.83 6.78
CA ALA A 62 -4.73 3.03 6.42
C ALA A 62 -5.68 2.40 7.45
N ARG A 63 -5.42 1.15 7.86
CA ARG A 63 -6.22 0.46 8.89
C ARG A 63 -6.16 1.16 10.25
N ILE A 64 -4.98 1.64 10.68
CA ILE A 64 -4.83 2.42 11.93
C ILE A 64 -5.66 3.71 11.88
N LEU A 65 -5.72 4.36 10.72
CA LEU A 65 -6.52 5.57 10.48
C LEU A 65 -8.02 5.29 10.32
N GLY A 66 -8.45 4.02 10.40
CA GLY A 66 -9.85 3.60 10.29
C GLY A 66 -10.36 3.46 8.86
N LEU A 67 -9.48 3.51 7.86
CA LEU A 67 -9.82 3.26 6.46
C LEU A 67 -9.93 1.77 6.20
N LYS A 68 -10.81 1.39 5.26
CA LYS A 68 -11.07 -0.01 4.92
C LYS A 68 -10.00 -0.50 3.94
N VAL A 69 -9.29 -1.55 4.33
CA VAL A 69 -8.33 -2.28 3.50
C VAL A 69 -8.63 -3.76 3.69
N PRO A 70 -8.59 -4.60 2.62
CA PRO A 70 -8.67 -6.05 2.80
C PRO A 70 -7.62 -6.52 3.80
N GLU A 71 -7.89 -7.64 4.47
CA GLU A 71 -6.90 -8.22 5.38
C GLU A 71 -5.60 -8.55 4.62
N LEU A 72 -4.48 -8.06 5.14
CA LEU A 72 -3.15 -8.43 4.68
C LEU A 72 -2.70 -9.72 5.40
N VAL A 73 -2.12 -10.64 4.65
CA VAL A 73 -1.49 -11.85 5.17
C VAL A 73 -0.13 -12.06 4.53
N LEU A 74 0.80 -12.65 5.27
CA LEU A 74 2.00 -13.23 4.70
C LEU A 74 1.63 -14.56 4.05
N ALA A 75 2.09 -14.81 2.83
CA ALA A 75 1.70 -15.98 2.06
C ALA A 75 2.94 -16.78 1.65
N ASN A 76 3.08 -18.00 2.19
CA ASN A 76 4.18 -18.88 1.83
C ASN A 76 3.85 -19.66 0.54
N LEU A 77 4.74 -19.56 -0.45
CA LEU A 77 4.61 -20.18 -1.76
C LEU A 77 5.57 -21.37 -1.88
N ASP A 78 5.03 -22.56 -2.13
CA ASP A 78 5.83 -23.77 -2.35
C ASP A 78 6.46 -23.80 -3.75
N GLU A 79 7.61 -24.47 -3.90
CA GLU A 79 8.29 -24.67 -5.20
C GLU A 79 7.42 -25.48 -6.20
N ALA A 80 6.47 -26.27 -5.70
CA ALA A 80 5.50 -26.97 -6.53
C ALA A 80 4.46 -26.05 -7.17
N PHE A 81 4.32 -24.82 -6.68
CA PHE A 81 3.31 -23.88 -7.14
C PHE A 81 3.60 -23.40 -8.56
N GLY A 82 2.57 -23.35 -9.42
CA GLY A 82 2.72 -22.84 -10.78
C GLY A 82 3.42 -23.77 -11.78
N ARG A 83 3.81 -25.00 -11.38
CA ARG A 83 4.48 -25.95 -12.29
C ARG A 83 3.71 -26.28 -13.56
N THR A 84 2.39 -26.11 -13.53
CA THR A 84 1.49 -26.36 -14.67
C THR A 84 1.09 -25.10 -15.41
N GLU A 85 1.61 -23.92 -15.02
CA GLU A 85 1.34 -22.66 -15.71
C GLU A 85 1.97 -22.71 -17.11
N PRO A 86 1.19 -22.59 -18.20
CA PRO A 86 1.75 -22.65 -19.55
C PRO A 86 2.55 -21.40 -19.95
N ASP A 87 2.33 -20.26 -19.28
CA ASP A 87 3.01 -19.01 -19.60
C ASP A 87 4.41 -18.95 -18.96
N GLU A 88 5.46 -18.86 -19.79
CA GLU A 88 6.86 -18.85 -19.34
C GLU A 88 7.19 -17.65 -18.45
N GLU A 89 6.62 -16.47 -18.72
CA GLU A 89 6.86 -15.27 -17.91
C GLU A 89 6.28 -15.44 -16.51
N ILE A 90 5.08 -16.02 -16.41
CA ILE A 90 4.44 -16.33 -15.13
C ILE A 90 5.20 -17.46 -14.42
N GLN A 91 5.68 -18.48 -15.12
CA GLN A 91 6.49 -19.54 -14.49
C GLN A 91 7.75 -18.96 -13.83
N ASP A 92 8.48 -18.09 -14.52
CA ASP A 92 9.71 -17.51 -13.99
C ASP A 92 9.43 -16.58 -12.81
N LEU A 93 8.32 -15.83 -12.87
CA LEU A 93 7.80 -15.06 -11.74
C LEU A 93 7.52 -15.95 -10.51
N LEU A 94 6.85 -17.09 -10.71
CA LEU A 94 6.50 -18.01 -9.63
C LEU A 94 7.74 -18.68 -9.02
N LYS A 95 8.71 -19.10 -9.86
CA LYS A 95 10.01 -19.63 -9.40
C LYS A 95 10.77 -18.60 -8.57
N ALA A 96 10.82 -17.34 -9.01
CA ALA A 96 11.45 -16.25 -8.26
C ALA A 96 10.71 -15.94 -6.94
N SER A 97 9.45 -16.38 -6.82
CA SER A 97 8.58 -16.08 -5.69
C SER A 97 8.42 -17.21 -4.68
N VAL A 98 9.15 -18.34 -4.81
CA VAL A 98 9.11 -19.44 -3.84
C VAL A 98 9.51 -18.94 -2.44
N GLY A 99 8.67 -19.15 -1.42
CA GLY A 99 8.86 -18.63 -0.06
C GLY A 99 7.86 -17.54 0.30
N LEU A 100 8.27 -16.57 1.12
CA LEU A 100 7.36 -15.59 1.71
C LEU A 100 6.98 -14.47 0.73
N ASN A 101 5.68 -14.31 0.51
CA ASN A 101 5.05 -13.26 -0.29
C ASN A 101 4.02 -12.51 0.55
N LEU A 102 3.29 -11.58 -0.07
CA LEU A 102 2.17 -10.87 0.56
C LEU A 102 0.88 -11.20 -0.17
N ALA A 103 -0.23 -11.29 0.54
CA ALA A 103 -1.53 -11.43 -0.09
C ALA A 103 -2.59 -10.59 0.63
N LEU A 104 -3.61 -10.20 -0.14
CA LEU A 104 -4.78 -9.46 0.35
C LEU A 104 -6.00 -10.36 0.26
N HIS A 105 -6.86 -10.36 1.27
CA HIS A 105 -8.12 -11.11 1.22
C HIS A 105 -8.92 -10.72 -0.03
N TYR A 106 -9.36 -11.72 -0.80
CA TYR A 106 -10.12 -11.47 -2.02
C TYR A 106 -11.56 -11.10 -1.68
N LEU A 107 -11.94 -9.84 -1.93
CA LEU A 107 -13.29 -9.35 -1.69
C LEU A 107 -14.25 -9.82 -2.79
N SER A 108 -14.82 -11.02 -2.62
CA SER A 108 -15.73 -11.60 -3.61
C SER A 108 -16.94 -10.70 -3.87
N GLY A 109 -17.22 -10.44 -5.15
CA GLY A 109 -18.30 -9.56 -5.59
C GLY A 109 -18.02 -8.06 -5.45
N ALA A 110 -16.81 -7.66 -5.04
CA ALA A 110 -16.40 -6.27 -5.12
C ALA A 110 -16.27 -5.82 -6.57
N ILE A 111 -16.54 -4.53 -6.81
CA ILE A 111 -16.37 -3.89 -8.12
C ILE A 111 -15.38 -2.74 -8.01
N THR A 112 -14.70 -2.40 -9.10
CA THR A 112 -13.82 -1.23 -9.13
C THR A 112 -14.62 0.04 -8.84
N TYR A 113 -14.06 0.91 -8.00
CA TYR A 113 -14.63 2.24 -7.78
C TYR A 113 -14.53 3.07 -9.05
N ASP A 114 -15.68 3.58 -9.50
CA ASP A 114 -15.80 4.48 -10.64
C ASP A 114 -16.19 5.89 -10.15
N PRO A 115 -15.28 6.88 -10.27
CA PRO A 115 -15.52 8.25 -9.81
C PRO A 115 -16.55 9.00 -10.66
N THR A 116 -16.92 8.49 -11.84
CA THR A 116 -17.90 9.13 -12.74
C THR A 116 -19.34 8.88 -12.29
N VAL A 117 -19.59 7.77 -11.60
CA VAL A 117 -20.94 7.36 -11.15
C VAL A 117 -21.08 7.34 -9.63
N THR A 118 -19.98 7.26 -8.88
CA THR A 118 -20.01 7.15 -7.42
C THR A 118 -19.35 8.37 -6.78
N LYS A 119 -20.12 9.10 -5.97
CA LYS A 119 -19.58 10.14 -5.09
C LYS A 119 -19.32 9.55 -3.71
N ILE A 120 -18.18 9.92 -3.13
CA ILE A 120 -17.83 9.52 -1.77
C ILE A 120 -18.04 10.70 -0.82
N GLU A 121 -18.12 10.42 0.47
CA GLU A 121 -18.18 11.49 1.46
C GLU A 121 -16.91 12.34 1.40
N GLN A 122 -17.06 13.67 1.45
CA GLN A 122 -15.95 14.61 1.34
C GLN A 122 -14.89 14.41 2.43
N LEU A 123 -15.31 14.03 3.65
CA LEU A 123 -14.38 13.70 4.73
C LEU A 123 -13.55 12.46 4.39
N LEU A 124 -14.18 11.38 3.93
CA LEU A 124 -13.49 10.16 3.49
C LEU A 124 -12.52 10.46 2.33
N ALA A 125 -12.93 11.29 1.37
CA ALA A 125 -12.06 11.75 0.28
C ALA A 125 -10.81 12.46 0.81
N SER A 126 -10.98 13.38 1.75
CA SER A 126 -9.87 14.08 2.40
C SER A 126 -8.94 13.15 3.18
N GLN A 127 -9.48 12.15 3.86
CA GLN A 127 -8.69 11.15 4.59
C GLN A 127 -7.79 10.34 3.65
N ILE A 128 -8.33 9.89 2.52
CA ILE A 128 -7.58 9.11 1.53
C ILE A 128 -6.53 9.99 0.83
N VAL A 129 -6.89 11.20 0.41
CA VAL A 129 -5.93 12.15 -0.20
C VAL A 129 -4.79 12.47 0.77
N TRP A 130 -5.09 12.71 2.05
CA TRP A 130 -4.05 12.97 3.04
C TRP A 130 -3.12 11.78 3.22
N LEU A 131 -3.66 10.56 3.30
CA LEU A 131 -2.88 9.33 3.39
C LEU A 131 -1.94 9.18 2.21
N ASP A 132 -2.45 9.36 0.99
CA ASP A 132 -1.65 9.21 -0.22
C ASP A 132 -0.57 10.29 -0.34
N CYS A 133 -0.82 11.51 0.15
CA CYS A 133 0.22 12.55 0.28
C CYS A 133 1.31 12.19 1.29
N LEU A 134 0.93 11.61 2.44
CA LEU A 134 1.88 11.10 3.43
C LEU A 134 2.77 10.02 2.80
N LEU A 135 2.15 9.03 2.15
CA LEU A 135 2.82 7.87 1.56
C LEU A 135 3.48 8.16 0.20
N THR A 136 3.28 9.34 -0.37
CA THR A 136 3.74 9.69 -1.73
C THR A 136 3.20 8.71 -2.78
N ASN A 137 1.93 8.31 -2.66
CA ASN A 137 1.26 7.37 -3.54
C ASN A 137 0.89 8.01 -4.88
N MET A 138 1.61 7.65 -5.94
CA MET A 138 1.42 8.21 -7.28
C MET A 138 0.38 7.48 -8.14
N ASP A 139 -0.14 6.34 -7.69
CA ASP A 139 -0.96 5.46 -8.52
C ASP A 139 -2.44 5.43 -8.11
N ARG A 140 -2.94 6.45 -7.38
CA ARG A 140 -4.38 6.62 -7.11
C ARG A 140 -5.01 7.67 -8.03
N THR A 141 -5.08 7.35 -9.31
CA THR A 141 -5.47 8.29 -10.38
C THR A 141 -6.83 7.94 -10.98
N PRO A 142 -7.45 8.81 -11.80
CA PRO A 142 -8.69 8.46 -12.50
C PRO A 142 -8.57 7.27 -13.46
N ARG A 143 -7.34 6.92 -13.90
CA ARG A 143 -7.09 5.78 -14.79
C ARG A 143 -6.94 4.47 -14.03
N ASN A 144 -6.32 4.54 -12.85
CA ASN A 144 -6.19 3.43 -11.94
C ASN A 144 -6.56 3.90 -10.54
N THR A 145 -7.81 3.63 -10.12
CA THR A 145 -8.32 4.16 -8.85
C THR A 145 -7.79 3.38 -7.65
N ASN A 146 -7.33 2.15 -7.86
CA ASN A 146 -6.86 1.24 -6.80
C ASN A 146 -7.83 1.20 -5.60
N MET A 147 -9.14 1.26 -5.87
CA MET A 147 -10.19 1.22 -4.87
C MET A 147 -11.32 0.33 -5.36
N LEU A 148 -11.93 -0.39 -4.41
CA LEU A 148 -13.06 -1.26 -4.64
C LEU A 148 -14.29 -0.73 -3.91
N PHE A 149 -15.46 -1.02 -4.44
CA PHE A 149 -16.72 -0.86 -3.76
C PHE A 149 -17.24 -2.25 -3.38
N TRP A 150 -17.38 -2.51 -2.09
CA TRP A 150 -17.79 -3.79 -1.54
C TRP A 150 -18.77 -3.58 -0.40
N HIS A 151 -19.93 -4.25 -0.46
CA HIS A 151 -21.03 -4.08 0.50
C HIS A 151 -21.41 -2.62 0.80
N LYS A 152 -21.40 -1.75 -0.23
CA LYS A 152 -21.68 -0.31 -0.15
C LYS A 152 -20.64 0.53 0.60
N GLU A 153 -19.46 -0.02 0.85
CA GLU A 153 -18.33 0.69 1.43
C GLU A 153 -17.19 0.76 0.41
N LEU A 154 -16.38 1.82 0.50
CA LEU A 154 -15.16 1.98 -0.28
C LEU A 154 -13.99 1.29 0.43
N TRP A 155 -13.23 0.49 -0.30
CA TRP A 155 -12.07 -0.26 0.19
C TRP A 155 -10.84 0.13 -0.61
N LEU A 156 -9.75 0.46 0.07
CA LEU A 156 -8.47 0.74 -0.56
C LEU A 156 -7.75 -0.55 -0.87
N ILE A 157 -7.18 -0.63 -2.07
CA ILE A 157 -6.24 -1.67 -2.47
C ILE A 157 -4.99 -1.00 -3.05
N ASP A 158 -3.97 -1.83 -3.26
CA ASP A 158 -2.75 -1.51 -3.99
C ASP A 158 -2.04 -0.21 -3.58
N HIS A 159 -1.29 -0.29 -2.49
CA HIS A 159 -0.34 0.75 -2.09
C HIS A 159 1.07 0.48 -2.63
N GLY A 160 1.26 -0.53 -3.48
CA GLY A 160 2.58 -0.99 -3.92
C GLY A 160 3.41 0.06 -4.68
N ALA A 161 2.77 1.06 -5.28
CA ALA A 161 3.41 2.20 -5.95
C ALA A 161 3.66 3.42 -5.03
N SER A 162 3.43 3.27 -3.72
CA SER A 162 3.74 4.29 -2.71
C SER A 162 5.22 4.29 -2.36
N LEU A 163 5.64 5.32 -1.60
CA LEU A 163 6.98 5.44 -1.02
C LEU A 163 8.10 5.41 -2.06
N TYR A 164 7.86 5.96 -3.25
CA TYR A 164 8.77 5.82 -4.41
C TYR A 164 10.22 6.27 -4.13
N PHE A 165 10.47 7.07 -3.09
CA PHE A 165 11.82 7.40 -2.61
C PHE A 165 12.66 6.16 -2.31
N HIS A 166 12.07 5.03 -1.90
CA HIS A 166 12.83 3.82 -1.56
C HIS A 166 13.42 3.10 -2.80
N HIS A 167 13.08 3.54 -4.01
CA HIS A 167 13.78 3.12 -5.23
C HIS A 167 15.10 3.87 -5.41
N SER A 168 15.26 5.02 -4.73
CA SER A 168 16.51 5.77 -4.65
C SER A 168 16.63 6.48 -3.31
N TRP A 169 17.36 5.85 -2.38
CA TRP A 169 17.70 6.42 -1.08
C TRP A 169 18.68 7.60 -1.15
N GLN A 170 18.86 8.22 -2.31
CA GLN A 170 19.60 9.46 -2.41
C GLN A 170 18.73 10.62 -1.92
N ASN A 171 19.24 11.41 -0.97
CA ASN A 171 18.59 12.60 -0.42
C ASN A 171 17.17 12.35 0.15
N TRP A 172 16.89 11.12 0.61
CA TRP A 172 15.56 10.73 1.09
C TRP A 172 15.08 11.58 2.29
N GLU A 173 16.01 12.03 3.14
CA GLU A 173 15.70 12.93 4.27
C GLU A 173 15.17 14.30 3.80
N GLU A 174 15.69 14.81 2.69
CA GLU A 174 15.15 16.02 2.06
C GLU A 174 13.78 15.73 1.43
N GLN A 175 13.63 14.58 0.76
CA GLN A 175 12.36 14.15 0.18
C GLN A 175 11.27 14.04 1.25
N ALA A 176 11.61 13.66 2.48
CA ALA A 176 10.68 13.62 3.62
C ALA A 176 10.10 15.01 3.99
N LYS A 177 10.68 16.11 3.51
CA LYS A 177 10.18 17.48 3.75
C LYS A 177 9.65 18.14 2.48
N ARG A 178 9.57 17.40 1.36
CA ARG A 178 9.05 17.94 0.10
C ARG A 178 7.53 17.75 -0.03
N PRO A 179 6.84 18.68 -0.70
CA PRO A 179 5.45 18.50 -1.09
C PRO A 179 5.30 17.28 -2.01
N PHE A 180 4.08 16.74 -2.08
CA PHE A 180 3.74 15.67 -3.02
C PHE A 180 3.03 16.26 -4.26
N MET A 181 3.81 16.67 -5.26
CA MET A 181 3.29 17.40 -6.44
C MET A 181 2.30 16.58 -7.30
N LEU A 182 2.39 15.25 -7.26
CA LEU A 182 1.52 14.37 -8.05
C LEU A 182 0.09 14.28 -7.47
N VAL A 183 -0.17 14.87 -6.30
CA VAL A 183 -1.53 14.95 -5.74
C VAL A 183 -2.52 15.58 -6.71
N LYS A 184 -2.07 16.48 -7.59
CA LYS A 184 -2.90 17.10 -8.64
C LYS A 184 -3.59 16.09 -9.56
N ASP A 185 -3.04 14.89 -9.69
CA ASP A 185 -3.57 13.81 -10.53
C ASP A 185 -4.41 12.80 -9.73
N HIS A 186 -4.63 13.04 -8.43
CA HIS A 186 -5.33 12.13 -7.52
C HIS A 186 -6.85 12.14 -7.76
N VAL A 187 -7.45 10.95 -7.91
CA VAL A 187 -8.86 10.80 -8.32
C VAL A 187 -9.88 11.42 -7.37
N LEU A 188 -9.59 11.43 -6.06
CA LEU A 188 -10.48 12.00 -5.03
C LEU A 188 -10.17 13.46 -4.67
N LEU A 189 -9.13 14.08 -5.26
CA LEU A 189 -8.76 15.46 -4.92
C LEU A 189 -9.91 16.46 -5.08
N PRO A 190 -10.75 16.40 -6.15
CA PRO A 190 -11.88 17.30 -6.30
C PRO A 190 -12.96 17.18 -5.22
N GLN A 191 -12.96 16.11 -4.42
CA GLN A 191 -13.93 15.84 -3.36
C GLN A 191 -13.37 16.13 -1.96
N ALA A 192 -12.07 16.41 -1.83
CA ALA A 192 -11.39 16.54 -0.54
C ALA A 192 -11.56 17.96 0.05
N GLU A 193 -12.62 18.18 0.84
CA GLU A 193 -12.92 19.48 1.47
C GLU A 193 -12.27 19.70 2.85
N PHE A 194 -11.88 18.65 3.56
CA PHE A 194 -11.51 18.68 4.98
C PHE A 194 -10.02 18.37 5.23
N LEU A 195 -9.12 18.80 4.34
CA LEU A 195 -7.70 18.45 4.42
C LEU A 195 -7.00 18.96 5.70
N THR A 196 -7.41 20.13 6.21
CA THR A 196 -6.84 20.73 7.43
C THR A 196 -7.29 19.95 8.67
N GLU A 197 -8.58 19.62 8.74
CA GLU A 197 -9.18 18.89 9.85
C GLU A 197 -8.65 17.45 9.91
N VAL A 198 -8.50 16.81 8.75
CA VAL A 198 -7.86 15.50 8.64
C VAL A 198 -6.40 15.57 9.10
N ASP A 199 -5.65 16.60 8.71
CA ASP A 199 -4.26 16.77 9.16
C ASP A 199 -4.14 16.84 10.68
N GLU A 200 -4.98 17.67 11.31
CA GLU A 200 -5.02 17.82 12.75
C GLU A 200 -5.36 16.51 13.46
N SER A 201 -6.30 15.75 12.92
CA SER A 201 -6.69 14.45 13.48
C SER A 201 -5.62 13.39 13.27
N PHE A 202 -5.17 13.15 12.04
CA PHE A 202 -4.34 12.00 11.69
C PHE A 202 -2.94 12.07 12.30
N LYS A 203 -2.34 13.26 12.43
CA LYS A 203 -1.03 13.39 13.08
C LYS A 203 -1.06 13.13 14.60
N THR A 204 -2.24 13.20 15.24
CA THR A 204 -2.39 12.80 16.65
C THR A 204 -2.53 11.29 16.80
N ILE A 205 -3.08 10.61 15.78
CA ILE A 205 -3.21 9.16 15.75
C ILE A 205 -1.86 8.53 15.43
N LEU A 206 -1.15 9.01 14.41
CA LEU A 206 0.10 8.42 13.92
C LEU A 206 1.30 8.82 14.79
N THR A 207 1.44 8.17 15.95
CA THR A 207 2.58 8.35 16.84
C THR A 207 3.83 7.59 16.35
N PRO A 208 5.04 8.00 16.75
CA PRO A 208 6.27 7.25 16.41
C PRO A 208 6.23 5.78 16.83
N SER A 209 5.55 5.44 17.93
CA SER A 209 5.37 4.06 18.37
C SER A 209 4.54 3.26 17.37
N LEU A 210 3.42 3.80 16.89
CA LEU A 210 2.57 3.12 15.91
C LEU A 210 3.25 2.94 14.56
N ILE A 211 4.05 3.93 14.14
CA ILE A 211 4.89 3.80 12.94
C ILE A 211 5.90 2.66 13.13
N GLN A 212 6.53 2.56 14.30
CA GLN A 212 7.45 1.47 14.59
C GLN A 212 6.74 0.10 14.59
N ASP A 213 5.53 0.01 15.17
CA ASP A 213 4.73 -1.22 15.18
C ASP A 213 4.43 -1.70 13.74
N VAL A 214 4.02 -0.79 12.85
CA VAL A 214 3.80 -1.10 11.42
C VAL A 214 5.09 -1.60 10.78
N LEU A 215 6.22 -0.94 11.03
CA LEU A 215 7.49 -1.31 10.42
C LEU A 215 8.07 -2.62 10.96
N ASN A 216 7.67 -3.04 12.17
CA ASN A 216 8.04 -4.33 12.75
C ASN A 216 7.32 -5.51 12.09
N ILE A 217 6.24 -5.26 11.34
CA ILE A 217 5.54 -6.29 10.56
C ILE A 217 6.39 -6.74 9.36
N ILE A 218 7.25 -5.87 8.83
CA ILE A 218 8.02 -6.13 7.62
C ILE A 218 9.09 -7.22 7.88
N PRO A 219 9.07 -8.33 7.12
CA PRO A 219 10.09 -9.37 7.20
C PRO A 219 11.50 -8.82 6.98
N ASP A 220 12.46 -9.23 7.81
CA ASP A 220 13.85 -8.78 7.71
C ASP A 220 14.48 -9.14 6.34
N GLU A 221 14.09 -10.27 5.74
CA GLU A 221 14.59 -10.70 4.43
C GLU A 221 14.19 -9.77 3.28
N TRP A 222 13.18 -8.92 3.46
CA TRP A 222 12.76 -7.92 2.48
C TRP A 222 13.54 -6.60 2.61
N LEU A 223 14.20 -6.39 3.75
CA LEU A 223 14.98 -5.18 4.08
C LEU A 223 16.47 -5.43 3.81
N ASN A 224 16.82 -5.49 2.52
CA ASN A 224 18.12 -5.92 2.04
C ASN A 224 18.85 -4.89 1.15
N GLU A 225 18.59 -3.60 1.33
CA GLU A 225 19.26 -2.55 0.54
C GLU A 225 20.72 -2.36 0.98
N ASP A 226 21.66 -2.52 0.05
CA ASP A 226 23.13 -2.54 0.30
C ASP A 226 23.69 -1.32 1.04
N ILE A 227 23.01 -0.18 0.96
CA ILE A 227 23.44 1.07 1.63
C ILE A 227 23.28 1.01 3.15
N PHE A 228 22.44 0.10 3.66
CA PHE A 228 22.20 -0.05 5.09
C PHE A 228 23.01 -1.22 5.64
N LYS A 229 23.48 -1.05 6.87
CA LYS A 229 24.30 -2.07 7.55
C LYS A 229 23.49 -3.28 8.03
N SER A 230 22.17 -3.17 8.10
CA SER A 230 21.25 -4.21 8.57
C SER A 230 19.80 -3.89 8.18
N SER A 231 18.93 -4.90 8.23
CA SER A 231 17.48 -4.74 8.09
C SER A 231 16.92 -3.71 9.08
N GLN A 232 17.43 -3.74 10.31
CA GLN A 232 17.04 -2.78 11.36
C GLN A 232 17.41 -1.34 11.01
N ALA A 233 18.60 -1.09 10.44
CA ALA A 233 18.99 0.25 10.00
C ALA A 233 18.11 0.75 8.84
N GLN A 234 17.74 -0.12 7.90
CA GLN A 234 16.79 0.21 6.84
C GLN A 234 15.39 0.51 7.41
N ARG A 235 14.93 -0.29 8.38
CA ARG A 235 13.66 -0.07 9.09
C ARG A 235 13.63 1.29 9.78
N GLU A 236 14.72 1.66 10.46
CA GLU A 236 14.88 2.96 11.09
C GLU A 236 14.88 4.12 10.08
N ALA A 237 15.41 3.91 8.87
CA ALA A 237 15.34 4.91 7.80
C ALA A 237 13.89 5.14 7.34
N TYR A 238 13.09 4.08 7.15
CA TYR A 238 11.65 4.23 6.91
C TYR A 238 10.93 4.96 8.05
N ALA A 239 11.25 4.61 9.30
CA ALA A 239 10.66 5.25 10.47
C ALA A 239 10.97 6.75 10.49
N LEU A 240 12.21 7.14 10.24
CA LEU A 240 12.62 8.53 10.20
C LEU A 240 11.94 9.28 9.04
N PHE A 241 11.79 8.66 7.86
CA PHE A 241 11.11 9.27 6.72
C PHE A 241 9.64 9.57 7.04
N LEU A 242 8.91 8.56 7.50
CA LEU A 242 7.47 8.68 7.80
C LEU A 242 7.23 9.67 8.95
N ASN A 243 7.98 9.56 10.05
CA ASN A 243 7.84 10.48 11.18
C ASN A 243 8.20 11.93 10.79
N THR A 244 9.21 12.12 9.93
CA THR A 244 9.54 13.45 9.42
C THR A 244 8.42 14.02 8.56
N ARG A 245 7.82 13.20 7.68
CA ARG A 245 6.67 13.63 6.85
C ARG A 245 5.45 13.98 7.70
N ILE A 246 5.12 13.16 8.71
CA ILE A 246 4.01 13.44 9.64
C ILE A 246 4.26 14.75 10.39
N ALA A 247 5.46 14.96 10.92
CA ALA A 247 5.81 16.18 11.65
C ALA A 247 5.78 17.45 10.77
N ASN A 248 5.92 17.30 9.45
CA ASN A 248 5.93 18.38 8.46
C ASN A 248 4.73 18.29 7.50
N SER A 249 3.63 17.66 7.93
CA SER A 249 2.48 17.35 7.07
C SER A 249 1.84 18.57 6.44
N ALA A 250 1.89 19.72 7.12
CA ALA A 250 1.46 21.01 6.61
C ALA A 250 2.01 21.34 5.21
N ILE A 251 3.21 20.85 4.87
CA ILE A 251 3.83 21.07 3.55
C ILE A 251 3.01 20.39 2.44
N PHE A 252 2.71 19.09 2.58
CA PHE A 252 1.96 18.37 1.55
C PHE A 252 0.46 18.69 1.60
N VAL A 253 -0.08 19.06 2.77
CA VAL A 253 -1.47 19.53 2.91
C VAL A 253 -1.65 20.83 2.12
N LYS A 254 -0.71 21.77 2.26
CA LYS A 254 -0.75 23.02 1.51
C LYS A 254 -0.66 22.78 0.00
N GLU A 255 0.18 21.85 -0.44
CA GLU A 255 0.26 21.46 -1.85
C GLU A 255 -1.07 20.88 -2.35
N ALA A 256 -1.69 19.96 -1.60
CA ALA A 256 -2.98 19.38 -1.97
C ALA A 256 -4.09 20.45 -2.08
N GLN A 257 -4.11 21.43 -1.17
CA GLN A 257 -5.03 22.57 -1.24
C GLN A 257 -4.79 23.43 -2.49
N ASN A 258 -3.54 23.79 -2.77
CA ASN A 258 -3.19 24.58 -3.96
C ASN A 258 -3.55 23.84 -5.25
N ALA A 259 -3.26 22.53 -5.32
CA ALA A 259 -3.58 21.70 -6.48
C ALA A 259 -5.09 21.60 -6.71
N LYS A 260 -5.87 21.52 -5.62
CA LYS A 260 -7.34 21.51 -5.70
C LYS A 260 -7.90 22.84 -6.18
N GLU A 261 -7.39 23.96 -5.67
CA GLU A 261 -7.79 25.31 -6.11
C GLU A 261 -7.53 25.52 -7.61
N ALA A 262 -6.49 24.90 -8.18
CA ALA A 262 -6.19 24.98 -9.61
C ALA A 262 -7.14 24.18 -10.52
N ILE A 263 -7.97 23.30 -9.95
CA ILE A 263 -8.95 22.48 -10.70
C ILE A 263 -10.33 23.18 -10.75
N ILE A 264 -10.60 24.11 -9.83
CA ILE A 264 -11.87 24.85 -9.69
C ILE A 264 -11.83 26.10 -10.58
#